data_AF-A0A7S0U9X5-F1
#
_entry.id   AF-A0A7S0U9X5-F1
#
_cell.length_a   1.000
_cell.length_b   1.000
_cell.length_c   1.000
_cell.angle_alpha   90.00
_cell.angle_beta   90.00
_cell.angle_gamma   90.00
#
_symmetry.space_group_name_H-M   'P 1'
#
loop_
_entity.id
_entity.type
_entity.pdbx_description
1 polymer ?
#
loop_
_entity_poly.entity_id
_entity_poly.type
_entity_poly.pdbx_seq_one_letter_code
_entity_poly.pdbx_strand_id
1 'polypeptide(L)'
;SGVLLYYEDWNRVHKPESMQEEFKLLFGLLFSMKDTVIALSPKQPTEGLHCFSTSTYKLHYLETPTGLRFVLITDPSVPSLRECLKQIYTHIYVEHVVKNPAQKVGEPIVCTHFVHTINKYVRG
;
A
#
# COMPACT_ATOMS: atom_id res chain seq x y z
N SER A 1 6.65 -11.08 6.94
CA SER A 1 7.79 -10.15 7.05
C SER A 1 7.31 -8.74 6.73
N GLY A 2 7.85 -7.71 7.37
CA GLY A 2 7.53 -6.31 7.09
C GLY A 2 8.64 -5.68 6.25
N VAL A 3 8.90 -6.18 5.05
CA VAL A 3 9.91 -5.58 4.16
C VAL A 3 9.22 -4.53 3.29
N LEU A 4 9.82 -3.33 3.22
CA LEU A 4 9.39 -2.30 2.28
C LEU A 4 9.87 -2.68 0.87
N LEU A 5 8.95 -3.18 0.04
CA LEU A 5 9.27 -3.61 -1.32
C LEU A 5 9.43 -2.43 -2.29
N TYR A 6 8.63 -1.38 -2.10
CA TYR A 6 8.66 -0.19 -2.96
C TYR A 6 8.04 1.00 -2.22
N TYR A 7 8.59 2.18 -2.46
CA TYR A 7 8.13 3.46 -1.92
C TYR A 7 8.27 4.53 -2.99
N GLU A 8 7.27 5.39 -3.11
CA GLU A 8 7.27 6.57 -3.97
C GLU A 8 6.42 7.65 -3.32
N ASP A 9 6.83 8.91 -3.48
CA ASP A 9 6.06 10.07 -3.07
C ASP A 9 5.99 11.10 -4.21
N TRP A 10 4.80 11.69 -4.40
CA TRP A 10 4.57 12.63 -5.50
C TRP A 10 4.34 14.08 -5.04
N ASN A 11 3.64 14.25 -3.91
CA ASN A 11 3.19 15.57 -3.42
C ASN A 11 3.48 15.77 -1.92
N ARG A 12 4.59 15.20 -1.43
CA ARG A 12 4.90 15.21 0.00
C ARG A 12 5.57 16.51 0.43
N VAL A 13 4.91 17.25 1.32
CA VAL A 13 5.44 18.51 1.88
C VAL A 13 6.53 18.25 2.92
N HIS A 14 6.29 17.33 3.86
CA HIS A 14 7.22 17.02 4.95
C HIS A 14 7.93 15.71 4.68
N LYS A 15 9.22 15.76 4.32
CA LYS A 15 10.02 14.55 4.15
C LYS A 15 10.39 13.95 5.52
N PRO A 16 10.38 12.62 5.65
CA PRO A 16 10.76 11.98 6.90
C PRO A 16 12.27 12.10 7.09
N GLU A 17 12.74 12.22 8.33
CA GLU A 17 14.17 12.13 8.65
C GLU A 17 14.70 10.73 8.37
N SER A 18 13.89 9.71 8.66
CA SER A 18 14.19 8.30 8.41
C SER A 18 12.99 7.58 7.80
N MET A 19 13.12 7.15 6.54
CA MET A 19 12.11 6.35 5.85
C MET A 19 11.89 5.00 6.56
N GLN A 20 12.94 4.43 7.15
CA GLN A 20 12.84 3.16 7.86
C GLN A 20 11.99 3.28 9.14
N GLU A 21 12.14 4.37 9.88
CA GLU A 21 11.35 4.61 11.09
C GLU A 21 9.89 4.89 10.76
N GLU A 22 9.64 5.72 9.76
CA GLU A 22 8.28 5.97 9.29
C GLU A 22 7.60 4.67 8.83
N PHE A 23 8.31 3.84 8.07
CA PHE A 23 7.76 2.57 7.62
C PHE A 23 7.45 1.64 8.80
N LYS A 24 8.30 1.58 9.83
CA LYS A 24 8.01 0.81 11.06
C LYS A 24 6.76 1.34 11.77
N LEU A 25 6.60 2.65 11.86
CA LEU A 25 5.40 3.28 12.45
C LEU A 25 4.14 2.92 11.65
N LEU A 26 4.19 3.06 10.33
CA LEU A 26 3.07 2.71 9.43
C LEU A 26 2.73 1.22 9.54
N PHE A 27 3.75 0.36 9.56
CA PHE A 27 3.55 -1.09 9.73
C PHE A 27 2.88 -1.39 11.08
N GLY A 28 3.35 -0.79 12.17
CA GLY A 28 2.77 -0.96 13.51
C GLY A 28 1.32 -0.48 13.58
N LEU A 29 1.01 0.67 12.97
CA LEU A 29 -0.35 1.19 12.86
C LEU A 29 -1.27 0.19 12.12
N LEU A 30 -0.90 -0.21 10.91
CA LEU A 30 -1.71 -1.13 10.10
C LEU A 30 -1.88 -2.50 10.76
N PHE A 31 -0.82 -2.97 11.43
CA PHE A 31 -0.87 -4.20 12.21
C PHE A 31 -1.91 -4.12 13.33
N SER A 32 -1.87 -3.08 14.16
CA SER A 32 -2.84 -2.87 15.24
C SER A 32 -4.26 -2.64 14.73
N MET A 33 -4.42 -1.93 13.61
CA MET A 33 -5.73 -1.67 13.03
C MET A 33 -6.41 -2.94 12.52
N LYS A 34 -5.65 -3.93 12.04
CA LYS A 34 -6.19 -5.17 11.48
C LYS A 34 -7.10 -5.90 12.48
N ASP A 35 -6.63 -6.06 13.71
CA ASP A 35 -7.40 -6.75 14.76
C ASP A 35 -8.46 -5.82 15.35
N THR A 36 -8.16 -4.53 15.46
CA THR A 36 -9.07 -3.53 16.02
C THR A 36 -10.35 -3.41 15.17
N VAL A 37 -10.26 -3.34 13.84
CA VAL A 37 -11.45 -3.23 12.98
C VAL A 37 -12.33 -4.48 13.02
N ILE A 38 -11.72 -5.66 13.22
CA ILE A 38 -12.45 -6.93 13.40
C ILE A 38 -13.16 -6.93 14.75
N ALA A 39 -12.44 -6.59 15.83
CA ALA A 39 -12.98 -6.59 17.18
C ALA A 39 -14.12 -5.59 17.39
N LEU A 40 -14.07 -4.44 16.70
CA LEU A 40 -15.10 -3.39 16.78
C LEU A 40 -16.25 -3.58 15.78
N SER A 41 -16.17 -4.58 14.89
CA SER A 41 -17.22 -4.80 13.90
C SER A 41 -18.51 -5.28 14.56
N PRO A 42 -19.66 -4.62 14.34
CA PRO A 42 -20.94 -5.05 14.90
C PRO A 42 -21.53 -6.28 14.19
N LYS A 43 -20.90 -6.73 13.10
CA LYS A 43 -21.27 -7.92 12.31
C LYS A 43 -20.05 -8.82 12.15
N GLN A 44 -20.27 -10.09 11.80
CA GLN A 44 -19.17 -10.97 11.41
C GLN A 44 -18.43 -10.33 10.22
N PRO A 45 -17.16 -9.92 10.38
CA PRO A 45 -16.47 -9.15 9.36
C PRO A 45 -16.13 -10.08 8.19
N THR A 46 -16.67 -9.77 7.02
CA THR A 46 -16.33 -10.45 5.77
C THR A 46 -15.06 -9.87 5.13
N GLU A 47 -14.70 -8.65 5.51
CA GLU A 47 -13.56 -7.90 4.98
C GLU A 47 -12.88 -7.11 6.12
N GLY A 48 -11.60 -6.80 5.94
CA GLY A 48 -10.80 -6.05 6.92
C GLY A 48 -10.77 -4.54 6.66
N LEU A 49 -9.70 -3.88 7.13
CA LEU A 49 -9.47 -2.45 6.88
C LEU A 49 -9.45 -2.15 5.37
N HIS A 50 -10.16 -1.11 4.94
CA HIS A 50 -10.11 -0.60 3.55
C HIS A 50 -9.43 0.76 3.46
N CYS A 51 -9.82 1.68 4.33
CA CYS A 51 -9.20 2.99 4.43
C CYS A 51 -9.53 3.61 5.78
N PHE A 52 -8.75 4.60 6.17
CA PHE A 52 -9.12 5.54 7.23
C PHE A 52 -8.75 6.96 6.78
N SER A 53 -9.41 7.95 7.37
CA SER A 53 -9.19 9.35 7.02
C SER A 53 -8.90 10.16 8.27
N THR A 54 -7.97 11.09 8.14
CA THR A 54 -7.75 12.19 9.07
C THR A 54 -8.30 13.48 8.43
N SER A 55 -8.11 14.62 9.09
CA SER A 55 -8.43 15.93 8.51
C SER A 55 -7.53 16.33 7.34
N THR A 56 -6.36 15.69 7.18
CA THR A 56 -5.33 16.12 6.22
C THR A 56 -4.97 15.06 5.19
N TYR A 57 -5.28 13.79 5.43
CA TYR A 57 -5.08 12.73 4.44
C TYR A 57 -6.06 11.56 4.61
N LYS A 58 -6.19 10.77 3.55
CA LYS A 58 -6.83 9.45 3.57
C LYS A 58 -5.80 8.39 3.21
N LEU A 59 -5.72 7.34 4.02
CA LEU A 59 -4.92 6.15 3.75
C LEU A 59 -5.83 5.07 3.18
N HIS A 60 -5.50 4.57 1.99
CA HIS A 60 -6.14 3.43 1.35
C HIS A 60 -5.28 2.19 1.52
N TYR A 61 -5.89 1.06 1.86
CA TYR A 61 -5.21 -0.17 2.22
C TYR A 61 -5.79 -1.38 1.49
N LEU A 62 -4.91 -2.24 1.00
CA LEU A 62 -5.25 -3.56 0.48
C LEU A 62 -4.22 -4.57 0.97
N GLU A 63 -4.69 -5.63 1.63
CA GLU A 63 -3.88 -6.81 1.96
C GLU A 63 -4.33 -7.99 1.10
N THR A 64 -3.39 -8.63 0.43
CA THR A 64 -3.63 -9.83 -0.37
C THR A 64 -3.58 -11.09 0.50
N PRO A 65 -4.16 -12.23 0.08
CA PRO A 65 -4.06 -13.49 0.81
C PRO A 65 -2.62 -13.97 1.04
N THR A 66 -1.67 -13.57 0.18
CA THR A 66 -0.25 -13.90 0.33
C THR A 66 0.50 -12.95 1.28
N GLY A 67 -0.21 -12.01 1.92
CA GLY A 67 0.36 -11.08 2.89
C GLY A 67 1.03 -9.83 2.31
N LEU A 68 0.93 -9.60 0.99
CA LEU A 68 1.37 -8.32 0.40
C LEU A 68 0.41 -7.22 0.80
N ARG A 69 0.96 -6.06 1.16
CA ARG A 69 0.22 -4.89 1.62
C ARG A 69 0.49 -3.72 0.69
N PHE A 70 -0.56 -3.16 0.14
CA PHE A 70 -0.53 -1.98 -0.72
C PHE A 70 -1.16 -0.82 0.03
N VAL A 71 -0.45 0.30 0.04
CA VAL A 71 -0.86 1.53 0.73
C VAL A 71 -0.77 2.69 -0.23
N LEU A 72 -1.81 3.51 -0.30
CA LEU A 72 -1.80 4.81 -0.97
C LEU A 72 -2.28 5.87 0.01
N ILE A 73 -1.62 7.03 0.01
CA ILE A 73 -1.99 8.19 0.82
C ILE A 73 -2.43 9.30 -0.13
N THR A 74 -3.62 9.84 0.09
CA THR A 74 -4.22 10.88 -0.76
C THR A 74 -4.85 11.99 0.08
N ASP A 75 -5.38 13.02 -0.58
CA ASP A 75 -6.27 13.99 0.04
C ASP A 75 -7.53 13.31 0.65
N PRO A 76 -8.10 13.83 1.76
CA PRO A 76 -9.30 13.27 2.38
C PRO A 76 -10.52 13.20 1.47
N SER A 77 -10.65 14.11 0.50
CA SER A 77 -11.80 14.17 -0.43
C SER A 77 -11.83 13.01 -1.42
N VAL A 78 -10.69 12.35 -1.66
CA VAL A 78 -10.58 11.27 -2.66
C VAL A 78 -11.45 10.08 -2.25
N PRO A 79 -12.33 9.57 -3.13
CA PRO A 79 -13.11 8.35 -2.86
C PRO A 79 -12.22 7.13 -2.60
N SER A 80 -12.81 6.02 -2.16
CA SER A 80 -12.05 4.79 -1.95
C SER A 80 -11.29 4.40 -3.22
N LEU A 81 -9.98 4.20 -3.10
CA LEU A 81 -9.12 3.73 -4.18
C LEU A 81 -8.91 2.21 -4.14
N ARG A 82 -9.86 1.45 -3.57
CA ARG A 82 -9.74 0.00 -3.44
C ARG A 82 -9.57 -0.71 -4.78
N GLU A 83 -10.36 -0.33 -5.79
CA GLU A 83 -10.21 -0.90 -7.14
C GLU A 83 -8.87 -0.50 -7.76
N CYS A 84 -8.40 0.73 -7.52
CA CYS A 84 -7.08 1.17 -7.96
C CYS A 84 -5.95 0.33 -7.34
N LEU A 85 -6.02 0.04 -6.03
CA LEU A 85 -5.06 -0.86 -5.37
C LEU A 85 -5.11 -2.28 -5.93
N LYS A 86 -6.30 -2.80 -6.26
CA LYS A 86 -6.43 -4.11 -6.92
C LYS A 86 -5.76 -4.10 -8.29
N GLN A 87 -5.95 -3.05 -9.09
CA GLN A 87 -5.31 -2.89 -10.39
C GLN A 87 -3.77 -2.84 -10.27
N ILE A 88 -3.24 -2.12 -9.28
CA ILE A 88 -1.79 -2.09 -8.99
C ILE A 88 -1.29 -3.50 -8.68
N TYR A 89 -2.03 -4.28 -7.88
CA TYR A 89 -1.66 -5.66 -7.61
C TYR A 89 -1.72 -6.54 -8.87
N THR A 90 -2.87 -6.61 -9.55
CA THR A 90 -3.12 -7.61 -10.59
C THR A 90 -2.42 -7.31 -11.91
N HIS A 91 -2.32 -6.03 -12.31
CA HIS A 91 -1.81 -5.65 -13.63
C HIS A 91 -0.42 -5.00 -13.61
N ILE A 92 0.09 -4.59 -12.45
CA ILE A 92 1.40 -3.94 -12.35
C ILE A 92 2.37 -4.81 -11.56
N TYR A 93 2.03 -5.15 -10.31
CA TYR A 93 2.89 -5.96 -9.45
C TYR A 93 3.04 -7.38 -9.99
N VAL A 94 1.94 -8.08 -10.30
CA VAL A 94 2.03 -9.44 -10.84
C VAL A 94 2.81 -9.48 -12.16
N GLU A 95 2.52 -8.56 -13.08
CA GLU A 95 3.14 -8.54 -14.42
C GLU A 95 4.63 -8.22 -14.39
N HIS A 96 5.08 -7.27 -13.56
CA HIS A 96 6.46 -6.79 -13.59
C HIS A 96 7.35 -7.31 -12.44
N VAL A 97 6.75 -7.85 -11.38
CA VAL A 97 7.46 -8.34 -10.18
C VAL A 97 7.37 -9.86 -10.09
N VAL A 98 6.16 -10.42 -10.06
CA VAL A 98 5.96 -11.88 -9.87
C VAL A 98 6.43 -12.67 -11.09
N LYS A 99 6.12 -12.20 -12.30
CA LYS A 99 6.52 -12.86 -13.55
C LYS A 99 7.97 -12.57 -13.96
N ASN A 100 8.68 -11.68 -13.25
CA ASN A 100 10.05 -11.33 -13.58
C ASN A 100 11.03 -12.30 -12.90
N PRO A 101 11.71 -13.19 -13.64
CA PRO A 101 12.60 -14.18 -13.06
C PRO A 101 13.85 -13.58 -12.39
N ALA A 102 14.21 -12.34 -12.72
CA ALA A 102 15.32 -11.63 -12.10
C ALA A 102 14.95 -11.06 -10.72
N GLN A 103 13.66 -10.94 -10.39
CA GLN A 103 13.20 -10.40 -9.13
C GLN A 103 13.14 -11.50 -8.06
N LYS A 104 13.84 -11.28 -6.95
CA LYS A 104 13.79 -12.15 -5.79
C LYS A 104 12.62 -11.78 -4.88
N VAL A 105 11.93 -12.80 -4.38
CA VAL A 105 10.80 -12.62 -3.46
C VAL A 105 11.29 -12.02 -2.15
N GLY A 106 10.63 -10.95 -1.70
CA GLY A 106 10.96 -10.28 -0.44
C GLY A 106 12.11 -9.28 -0.52
N GLU A 107 12.68 -9.06 -1.70
CA GLU A 107 13.67 -8.00 -1.93
C GLU A 107 13.00 -6.73 -2.51
N PRO A 108 13.58 -5.54 -2.30
CA PRO A 108 13.11 -4.31 -2.92
C PRO A 108 12.98 -4.43 -4.43
N ILE A 109 11.96 -3.77 -4.98
CA ILE A 109 11.66 -3.79 -6.41
C ILE A 109 12.57 -2.78 -7.12
N VAL A 110 13.49 -3.29 -7.93
CA VAL A 110 14.41 -2.49 -8.75
C VAL A 110 14.05 -2.48 -10.25
N CYS A 111 12.99 -3.19 -10.62
CA CYS A 111 12.54 -3.31 -12.01
C CYS A 111 12.09 -1.94 -12.56
N THR A 112 12.82 -1.41 -13.55
CA THR A 112 12.53 -0.10 -14.16
C THR A 112 11.18 -0.06 -14.88
N HIS A 113 10.76 -1.18 -15.50
CA HIS A 113 9.45 -1.29 -16.13
C HIS A 113 8.31 -1.19 -15.10
N PHE A 114 8.45 -1.83 -13.93
CA PHE A 114 7.50 -1.66 -12.83
C PHE A 114 7.39 -0.19 -12.42
N VAL A 115 8.53 0.47 -12.17
CA VAL A 115 8.58 1.88 -11.74
C VAL A 115 7.95 2.81 -12.78
N HIS A 116 8.22 2.59 -14.07
CA HIS A 116 7.62 3.37 -15.14
C HIS A 116 6.09 3.18 -15.20
N THR A 117 5.62 1.93 -15.19
CA THR A 117 4.19 1.61 -15.29
C THR A 117 3.40 2.16 -14.10
N ILE A 118 3.90 1.99 -12.86
CA ILE A 118 3.19 2.48 -11.67
C ILE A 118 3.12 4.01 -11.63
N ASN A 119 4.20 4.70 -12.02
CA ASN A 119 4.21 6.16 -12.08
C ASN A 119 3.24 6.68 -13.14
N LYS A 120 3.19 6.04 -14.32
CA LYS A 120 2.22 6.38 -15.36
C LYS A 120 0.78 6.12 -14.91
N TYR A 121 0.52 5.04 -14.19
CA TYR A 121 -0.82 4.69 -13.74
C TYR A 121 -1.33 5.60 -12.61
N VAL A 122 -0.47 6.01 -11.69
CA VAL A 122 -0.87 6.86 -10.56
C VAL A 122 -0.97 8.34 -10.95
N ARG A 123 -0.16 8.80 -11.91
CA ARG A 123 -0.08 10.21 -12.30
C ARG A 123 -0.79 10.56 -13.60
N GLY A 124 -1.00 9.59 -14.49
CA GLY A 124 -1.66 9.76 -15.79
C GLY A 124 -3.17 9.69 -15.65
#